data_AF-A0A2D6U0H0-F1
#
_entry.id   AF-A0A2D6U0H0-F1
#
_cell.length_a   1.000
_cell.length_b   1.000
_cell.length_c   1.000
_cell.angle_alpha   90.00
_cell.angle_beta   90.00
_cell.angle_gamma   90.00
#
_symmetry.space_group_name_H-M   'P 1'
#
loop_
_entity.id
_entity.type
_entity.pdbx_description
1 polymer ?
#
loop_
_entity_poly.entity_id
_entity_poly.type
_entity_poly.pdbx_seq_one_letter_code
_entity_poly.pdbx_strand_id
1 'polypeptide(L)'
;MHLADLKWNTAFTSTILLHESLLPNTYKISLTFNSNTDNIKNQNRAFDRIKFLFQNMLHNGLIMNYKNKHADGLSQYSDKIIMIPEEPFDQVLVALIHSKLINIVEGNIQITEVQLDSWHGDNVTYTSEAYGLTKLFMNGDFGPVQWWQHAKPITFTPADPKFKIPEWKHINLEFDKTEKPKHNKTKKPFNPTIIDGGKK
;
A
#
# COMPACT_ATOMS: atom_id res chain seq x y z
N MET A 1 17.11 -18.13 12.42
CA MET A 1 17.13 -16.99 13.36
C MET A 1 16.05 -16.03 12.88
N HIS A 2 14.85 -16.07 13.48
CA HIS A 2 13.83 -15.06 13.19
C HIS A 2 14.30 -13.76 13.85
N LEU A 3 14.56 -12.72 13.05
CA LEU A 3 14.74 -11.37 13.58
C LEU A 3 13.44 -10.95 14.27
N ALA A 4 13.55 -10.26 15.40
CA ALA A 4 12.43 -9.62 16.06
C ALA A 4 11.76 -8.61 15.10
N ASP A 5 10.45 -8.42 15.26
CA ASP A 5 9.69 -7.46 14.46
C ASP A 5 10.39 -6.10 14.43
N LEU A 6 10.70 -5.61 13.23
CA LEU A 6 11.30 -4.29 13.03
C LEU A 6 10.21 -3.23 13.20
N LYS A 7 10.56 -2.16 13.91
CA LYS A 7 9.66 -1.02 14.12
C LYS A 7 10.24 0.24 13.50
N TRP A 8 9.43 0.97 12.74
CA TRP A 8 9.77 2.27 12.17
C TRP A 8 8.68 3.29 12.43
N ASN A 9 9.06 4.46 12.92
CA ASN A 9 8.14 5.55 13.21
C ASN A 9 8.41 6.71 12.25
N THR A 10 7.34 7.35 11.79
CA THR A 10 7.39 8.56 10.96
C THR A 10 6.20 9.46 11.26
N ALA A 11 6.22 10.68 10.73
CA ALA A 11 5.08 11.57 10.77
C ALA A 11 4.92 12.28 9.42
N PHE A 12 3.70 12.69 9.10
CA PHE A 12 3.43 13.56 7.98
C PHE A 12 2.31 14.54 8.31
N THR A 13 2.30 15.69 7.64
CA THR A 13 1.29 16.73 7.80
C THR A 13 0.63 16.95 6.46
N SER A 14 -0.70 16.98 6.44
CA SER A 14 -1.51 17.18 5.24
C SER A 14 -2.70 18.05 5.57
N THR A 15 -3.28 18.69 4.57
CA THR A 15 -4.58 19.34 4.70
C THR A 15 -5.66 18.30 4.41
N ILE A 16 -6.68 18.23 5.25
CA ILE A 16 -7.86 17.40 5.03
C ILE A 16 -9.05 18.27 4.67
N LEU A 17 -9.85 17.80 3.71
CA LEU A 17 -11.20 18.29 3.49
C LEU A 17 -12.15 17.40 4.28
N LEU A 18 -12.62 17.89 5.42
CA LEU A 18 -13.58 17.21 6.27
C LEU A 18 -14.91 17.96 6.18
N HIS A 19 -15.92 17.31 5.57
CA HIS A 19 -17.17 17.95 5.18
C HIS A 19 -16.95 19.16 4.24
N GLU A 20 -17.06 20.40 4.76
CA GLU A 20 -16.84 21.64 4.01
C GLU A 20 -15.65 22.46 4.57
N SER A 21 -14.91 21.90 5.52
CA SER A 21 -13.80 22.56 6.20
C SER A 21 -12.46 22.03 5.74
N LEU A 22 -11.53 22.94 5.44
CA LEU A 22 -10.12 22.62 5.23
C LEU A 22 -9.37 22.75 6.54
N LEU A 23 -8.80 21.65 7.01
CA LEU A 23 -8.10 21.59 8.29
C LEU A 23 -6.70 21.04 8.08
N PRO A 24 -5.65 21.64 8.66
CA PRO A 24 -4.36 20.96 8.75
C PRO A 24 -4.50 19.79 9.74
N ASN A 25 -3.89 18.65 9.41
CA ASN A 25 -3.77 17.53 10.33
C ASN A 25 -2.33 16.97 10.28
N THR A 26 -1.82 16.57 11.43
CA THR A 26 -0.53 15.88 11.54
C THR A 26 -0.79 14.46 12.01
N TYR A 27 -0.25 13.51 11.26
CA TYR A 27 -0.37 12.08 11.50
C TYR A 27 0.97 11.53 11.98
N LYS A 28 0.95 10.77 13.07
CA LYS A 28 2.07 9.93 13.51
C LYS A 28 1.79 8.50 13.11
N ILE A 29 2.77 7.88 12.49
CA ILE A 29 2.68 6.51 11.98
C ILE A 29 3.74 5.66 12.67
N SER A 30 3.31 4.50 13.15
CA SER A 30 4.18 3.45 13.67
C SER A 30 3.95 2.18 12.86
N LEU A 31 4.99 1.70 12.21
CA LEU A 31 4.99 0.53 11.35
C LEU A 31 5.76 -0.61 11.99
N THR A 32 5.14 -1.78 12.07
CA THR A 32 5.78 -3.03 12.47
C THR A 32 5.87 -3.95 11.24
N PHE A 33 7.06 -4.51 10.99
CA PHE A 33 7.30 -5.33 9.79
C PHE A 33 8.46 -6.32 9.92
N ASN A 34 8.48 -7.31 9.04
CA ASN A 34 9.53 -8.33 8.94
C ASN A 34 10.15 -8.40 7.55
N SER A 35 11.41 -8.79 7.46
CA SER A 35 12.01 -9.16 6.18
C SER A 35 11.35 -10.43 5.64
N ASN A 36 11.07 -10.46 4.33
CA ASN A 36 10.42 -11.61 3.67
C ASN A 36 11.14 -12.04 2.38
N THR A 37 12.39 -11.62 2.20
CA THR A 37 13.28 -12.02 1.11
C THR A 37 14.72 -12.04 1.62
N ASP A 38 15.60 -12.86 1.06
CA ASP A 38 17.03 -12.83 1.39
C ASP A 38 17.80 -11.75 0.60
N ASN A 39 17.17 -11.12 -0.40
CA ASN A 39 17.81 -10.06 -1.18
C ASN A 39 17.76 -8.72 -0.42
N ILE A 40 18.87 -8.41 0.26
CA ILE A 40 19.06 -7.15 1.03
C ILE A 40 18.81 -5.91 0.17
N LYS A 41 19.15 -5.91 -1.13
CA LYS A 41 18.90 -4.76 -2.00
C LYS A 41 17.40 -4.53 -2.19
N ASN A 42 16.63 -5.58 -2.41
CA ASN A 42 15.18 -5.47 -2.55
C ASN A 42 14.49 -5.15 -1.21
N GLN A 43 15.00 -5.64 -0.08
CA GLN A 43 14.52 -5.19 1.25
C GLN A 43 14.71 -3.67 1.41
N ASN A 44 15.91 -3.16 1.12
CA ASN A 44 16.19 -1.72 1.22
C ASN A 44 15.31 -0.89 0.29
N ARG A 45 15.16 -1.32 -0.98
CA ARG A 45 14.25 -0.65 -1.93
C ARG A 45 12.81 -0.67 -1.45
N ALA A 46 12.35 -1.77 -0.83
CA ALA A 46 10.98 -1.87 -0.32
C ALA A 46 10.77 -0.86 0.81
N PHE A 47 11.74 -0.76 1.73
CA PHE A 47 11.72 0.23 2.78
C PHE A 47 11.81 1.67 2.25
N ASP A 48 12.59 1.92 1.18
CA ASP A 48 12.66 3.23 0.56
C ASP A 48 11.36 3.61 -0.18
N ARG A 49 10.62 2.64 -0.74
CA ARG A 49 9.25 2.88 -1.24
C ARG A 49 8.29 3.30 -0.13
N ILE A 50 8.42 2.71 1.06
CA ILE A 50 7.65 3.11 2.24
C ILE A 50 7.95 4.57 2.61
N LYS A 51 9.24 4.94 2.71
CA LYS A 51 9.65 6.33 2.98
C LYS A 51 9.10 7.29 1.92
N PHE A 52 9.24 6.92 0.65
CA PHE A 52 8.76 7.71 -0.48
C PHE A 52 7.25 7.97 -0.40
N LEU A 53 6.45 6.97 -0.02
CA LEU A 53 5.01 7.16 0.19
C LEU A 53 4.75 8.28 1.21
N PHE A 54 5.34 8.21 2.40
CA PHE A 54 5.09 9.20 3.44
C PHE A 54 5.65 10.58 3.10
N GLN A 55 6.89 10.66 2.60
CA GLN A 55 7.61 11.92 2.38
C GLN A 55 7.20 12.64 1.10
N ASN A 56 6.99 11.88 0.01
CA ASN A 56 6.76 12.46 -1.31
C ASN A 56 5.29 12.48 -1.69
N MET A 57 4.50 11.50 -1.26
CA MET A 57 3.10 11.37 -1.69
C MET A 57 2.11 11.90 -0.65
N LEU A 58 2.34 11.60 0.64
CA LEU A 58 1.40 11.96 1.70
C LEU A 58 1.69 13.34 2.30
N HIS A 59 2.95 13.62 2.63
CA HIS A 59 3.35 14.87 3.26
C HIS A 59 3.09 16.09 2.36
N ASN A 60 2.53 17.14 2.97
CA ASN A 60 2.05 18.35 2.30
C ASN A 60 1.01 18.07 1.21
N GLY A 61 0.23 17.00 1.38
CA GLY A 61 -0.86 16.62 0.48
C GLY A 61 -2.22 17.18 0.91
N LEU A 62 -3.18 17.06 0.01
CA LEU A 62 -4.59 17.38 0.21
C LEU A 62 -5.41 16.09 0.20
N ILE A 63 -5.91 15.68 1.37
CA ILE A 63 -6.69 14.45 1.57
C ILE A 63 -8.17 14.78 1.50
N MET A 64 -8.89 14.13 0.58
CA MET A 64 -10.31 14.42 0.34
C MET A 64 -11.08 13.16 -0.04
N ASN A 65 -12.35 13.11 0.36
CA ASN A 65 -13.30 12.17 -0.20
C ASN A 65 -13.51 12.47 -1.69
N TYR A 66 -13.32 11.47 -2.57
CA TYR A 66 -13.46 11.67 -4.01
C TYR A 66 -14.88 12.04 -4.45
N LYS A 67 -15.88 11.77 -3.60
CA LYS A 67 -17.29 12.12 -3.83
C LYS A 67 -17.63 13.53 -3.34
N ASN A 68 -16.70 14.23 -2.68
CA ASN A 68 -16.96 15.58 -2.19
C ASN A 68 -17.09 16.57 -3.36
N LYS A 69 -18.15 17.39 -3.36
CA LYS A 69 -18.44 18.38 -4.41
C LYS A 69 -17.32 19.39 -4.65
N HIS A 70 -16.44 19.61 -3.67
CA HIS A 70 -15.31 20.51 -3.77
C HIS A 70 -14.01 19.85 -4.22
N ALA A 71 -13.97 18.50 -4.31
CA ALA A 71 -12.72 17.77 -4.57
C ALA A 71 -12.07 18.16 -5.89
N ASP A 72 -12.85 18.24 -6.98
CA ASP A 72 -12.34 18.62 -8.31
C ASP A 72 -11.78 20.04 -8.31
N GLY A 73 -12.49 21.01 -7.73
CA GLY A 73 -12.03 22.40 -7.67
C GLY A 73 -10.79 22.57 -6.81
N LEU A 74 -10.74 21.93 -5.64
CA LEU A 74 -9.60 22.02 -4.72
C LEU A 74 -8.37 21.29 -5.25
N SER A 75 -8.56 20.21 -6.02
CA SER A 75 -7.47 19.44 -6.63
C SER A 75 -6.57 20.30 -7.54
N GLN A 76 -7.12 21.37 -8.12
CA GLN A 76 -6.39 22.29 -9.00
C GLN A 76 -5.34 23.14 -8.25
N TYR A 77 -5.44 23.24 -6.93
CA TYR A 77 -4.57 24.05 -6.07
C TYR A 77 -3.56 23.23 -5.28
N SER A 78 -3.44 21.93 -5.56
CA SER A 78 -2.50 21.05 -4.87
C SER A 78 -1.75 20.16 -5.84
N ASP A 79 -0.42 20.12 -5.69
CA ASP A 79 0.44 19.20 -6.45
C ASP A 79 0.35 17.74 -5.94
N LYS A 80 -0.20 17.55 -4.73
CA LYS A 80 -0.25 16.25 -4.05
C LYS A 80 -1.67 15.96 -3.57
N ILE A 81 -2.42 15.28 -4.42
CA ILE A 81 -3.81 14.93 -4.15
C ILE A 81 -3.88 13.51 -3.59
N ILE A 82 -4.66 13.32 -2.53
CA ILE A 82 -4.91 12.03 -1.90
C ILE A 82 -6.41 11.81 -1.85
N MET A 83 -6.93 11.06 -2.83
CA MET A 83 -8.36 10.81 -2.98
C MET A 83 -8.74 9.54 -2.24
N ILE A 84 -9.70 9.60 -1.34
CA ILE A 84 -10.15 8.48 -0.51
C ILE A 84 -11.66 8.24 -0.69
N PRO A 85 -12.19 7.05 -0.38
CA PRO A 85 -13.58 6.71 -0.67
C PRO A 85 -14.62 7.25 0.31
N GLU A 86 -14.16 7.67 1.49
CA GLU A 86 -14.96 8.14 2.61
C GLU A 86 -14.34 9.42 3.17
N GLU A 87 -14.98 10.03 4.18
CA GLU A 87 -14.37 11.16 4.91
C GLU A 87 -13.01 10.77 5.53
N PRO A 88 -12.08 11.74 5.70
CA PRO A 88 -10.69 11.51 6.12
C PRO A 88 -10.55 11.20 7.61
N PHE A 89 -11.32 10.24 8.11
CA PHE A 89 -11.20 9.68 9.45
C PHE A 89 -9.98 8.77 9.55
N ASP A 90 -9.37 8.77 10.73
CA ASP A 90 -8.14 8.04 11.03
C ASP A 90 -8.27 6.52 10.79
N GLN A 91 -9.41 5.92 11.14
CA GLN A 91 -9.70 4.51 10.88
C GLN A 91 -9.71 4.15 9.38
N VAL A 92 -10.10 5.09 8.52
CA VAL A 92 -10.11 4.91 7.06
C VAL A 92 -8.67 5.04 6.56
N LEU A 93 -7.98 6.11 6.96
CA LEU A 93 -6.62 6.38 6.52
C LEU A 93 -5.64 5.27 6.90
N VAL A 94 -5.69 4.77 8.12
CA VAL A 94 -4.78 3.70 8.57
C VAL A 94 -4.96 2.43 7.73
N ALA A 95 -6.20 2.07 7.40
CA ALA A 95 -6.50 0.88 6.61
C ALA A 95 -6.08 1.04 5.13
N LEU A 96 -6.29 2.23 4.55
CA LEU A 96 -5.83 2.56 3.19
C LEU A 96 -4.30 2.56 3.11
N ILE A 97 -3.63 3.19 4.08
CA ILE A 97 -2.17 3.21 4.18
C ILE A 97 -1.64 1.79 4.31
N HIS A 98 -2.22 0.96 5.18
CA HIS A 98 -1.79 -0.43 5.32
C HIS A 98 -1.94 -1.22 4.01
N SER A 99 -3.10 -1.14 3.36
CA SER A 99 -3.32 -1.77 2.05
C SER A 99 -2.32 -1.29 1.01
N LYS A 100 -2.04 0.03 0.97
CA LYS A 100 -1.01 0.58 0.09
C LYS A 100 0.37 0.01 0.37
N LEU A 101 0.78 -0.01 1.63
CA LEU A 101 2.10 -0.45 2.05
C LEU A 101 2.35 -1.90 1.62
N ILE A 102 1.37 -2.80 1.83
CA ILE A 102 1.44 -4.19 1.37
C ILE A 102 1.68 -4.27 -0.14
N ASN A 103 0.99 -3.43 -0.92
CA ASN A 103 1.11 -3.44 -2.37
C ASN A 103 2.44 -2.85 -2.89
N ILE A 104 2.97 -1.78 -2.28
CA ILE A 104 4.21 -1.14 -2.79
C ILE A 104 5.47 -1.94 -2.46
N VAL A 105 5.46 -2.75 -1.40
CA VAL A 105 6.61 -3.58 -1.01
C VAL A 105 6.70 -4.89 -1.78
N GLU A 106 5.60 -5.29 -2.47
CA GLU A 106 5.49 -6.48 -3.33
C GLU A 106 6.06 -7.74 -2.67
N GLY A 107 5.81 -7.91 -1.36
CA GLY A 107 6.23 -9.07 -0.58
C GLY A 107 7.71 -9.13 -0.20
N ASN A 108 8.55 -8.14 -0.54
CA ASN A 108 9.96 -8.10 -0.09
C ASN A 108 10.07 -7.82 1.42
N ILE A 109 9.10 -7.11 1.96
CA ILE A 109 8.89 -6.89 3.40
C ILE A 109 7.45 -7.30 3.70
N GLN A 110 7.24 -7.98 4.83
CA GLN A 110 5.92 -8.29 5.35
C GLN A 110 5.52 -7.21 6.37
N ILE A 111 4.49 -6.41 6.03
CA ILE A 111 3.89 -5.46 6.97
C ILE A 111 2.96 -6.23 7.90
N THR A 112 3.20 -6.14 9.21
CA THR A 112 2.40 -6.85 10.22
C THR A 112 1.36 -5.94 10.86
N GLU A 113 1.75 -4.70 11.15
CA GLU A 113 0.90 -3.74 11.85
C GLU A 113 1.18 -2.31 11.37
N VAL A 114 0.11 -1.52 11.22
CA VAL A 114 0.19 -0.07 11.04
C VAL A 114 -0.62 0.61 12.13
N GLN A 115 0.02 1.48 12.89
CA GLN A 115 -0.62 2.31 13.90
C GLN A 115 -0.62 3.77 13.44
N LEU A 116 -1.75 4.46 13.61
CA LEU A 116 -1.93 5.85 13.24
C LEU A 116 -2.57 6.62 14.40
N ASP A 117 -1.93 7.72 14.77
CA ASP A 117 -2.43 8.77 15.67
C ASP A 117 -2.49 10.07 14.87
N SER A 118 -3.50 10.91 15.12
CA SER A 118 -3.60 12.22 14.47
C SER A 118 -3.97 13.32 15.45
N TRP A 119 -3.62 14.56 15.10
CA TRP A 119 -3.93 15.73 15.92
C TRP A 119 -5.43 15.87 16.21
N HIS A 120 -6.29 15.64 15.21
CA HIS A 120 -7.74 15.68 15.38
C HIS A 120 -8.33 14.38 15.96
N GLY A 121 -7.53 13.31 16.07
CA GLY A 121 -7.91 12.04 16.67
C GLY A 121 -7.83 12.03 18.20
N ASP A 122 -7.40 13.14 18.83
CA ASP A 122 -7.36 13.35 20.29
C ASP A 122 -6.68 12.19 21.05
N ASN A 123 -5.46 11.84 20.63
CA ASN A 123 -4.61 10.78 21.19
C ASN A 123 -5.19 9.36 21.08
N VAL A 124 -6.23 9.14 20.26
CA VAL A 124 -6.69 7.79 19.92
C VAL A 124 -5.77 7.21 18.85
N THR A 125 -5.13 6.09 19.18
CA THR A 125 -4.34 5.34 18.20
C THR A 125 -5.19 4.28 17.53
N TYR A 126 -5.28 4.36 16.21
CA TYR A 126 -5.94 3.36 15.39
C TYR A 126 -4.91 2.35 14.89
N THR A 127 -5.15 1.08 15.18
CA THR A 127 -4.31 -0.02 14.72
C THR A 127 -5.00 -0.77 13.60
N SER A 128 -4.28 -0.95 12.51
CA SER A 128 -4.68 -1.74 11.36
C SER A 128 -3.81 -2.99 11.28
N GLU A 129 -4.48 -4.14 11.34
CA GLU A 129 -3.92 -5.45 11.02
C GLU A 129 -4.43 -5.93 9.66
N ALA A 130 -3.91 -7.03 9.12
CA ALA A 130 -4.31 -7.58 7.82
C ALA A 130 -5.78 -8.10 7.72
N TYR A 131 -6.60 -7.82 8.72
CA TYR A 131 -8.01 -8.22 8.83
C TYR A 131 -8.92 -6.99 9.00
N GLY A 132 -10.24 -7.21 9.12
CA GLY A 132 -11.21 -6.12 9.34
C GLY A 132 -11.28 -5.11 8.18
N LEU A 133 -11.25 -3.81 8.51
CA LEU A 133 -11.33 -2.71 7.54
C LEU A 133 -10.23 -2.78 6.48
N THR A 134 -9.02 -3.21 6.83
CA THR A 134 -7.92 -3.39 5.87
C THR A 134 -8.30 -4.38 4.78
N LYS A 135 -8.90 -5.51 5.16
CA LYS A 135 -9.33 -6.54 4.21
C LYS A 135 -10.43 -6.04 3.29
N LEU A 136 -11.33 -5.19 3.81
CA LEU A 136 -12.32 -4.49 3.00
C LEU A 136 -11.65 -3.59 1.97
N PHE A 137 -10.68 -2.77 2.34
CA PHE A 137 -9.98 -1.92 1.39
C PHE A 137 -9.05 -2.70 0.44
N MET A 138 -8.53 -3.86 0.84
CA MET A 138 -7.73 -4.71 -0.06
C MET A 138 -8.55 -5.36 -1.17
N ASN A 139 -9.81 -5.72 -0.92
CA ASN A 139 -10.59 -6.56 -1.83
C ASN A 139 -11.91 -5.93 -2.30
N GLY A 140 -12.35 -4.85 -1.67
CA GLY A 140 -13.59 -4.16 -2.01
C GLY A 140 -13.45 -3.37 -3.31
N ASP A 141 -14.56 -3.20 -4.00
CA ASP A 141 -14.67 -2.33 -5.16
C ASP A 141 -15.11 -0.93 -4.70
N PHE A 142 -14.26 0.06 -4.93
CA PHE A 142 -14.51 1.46 -4.60
C PHE A 142 -14.66 2.33 -5.86
N GLY A 143 -14.94 1.68 -6.99
CA GLY A 143 -15.12 2.30 -8.28
C GLY A 143 -13.80 2.85 -8.83
N PRO A 144 -13.77 4.10 -9.32
CA PRO A 144 -12.61 4.62 -10.04
C PRO A 144 -11.41 4.89 -9.14
N VAL A 145 -11.59 5.02 -7.82
CA VAL A 145 -10.53 5.40 -6.88
C VAL A 145 -10.18 4.22 -5.99
N GLN A 146 -9.01 3.62 -6.26
CA GLN A 146 -8.50 2.44 -5.53
C GLN A 146 -6.97 2.37 -5.54
N TRP A 147 -6.32 3.53 -5.40
CA TRP A 147 -4.85 3.65 -5.52
C TRP A 147 -4.08 2.82 -4.48
N TRP A 148 -4.73 2.43 -3.39
CA TRP A 148 -4.19 1.57 -2.33
C TRP A 148 -4.08 0.11 -2.74
N GLN A 149 -4.81 -0.34 -3.78
CA GLN A 149 -4.83 -1.73 -4.24
C GLN A 149 -3.76 -2.06 -5.29
N HIS A 150 -2.84 -1.14 -5.59
CA HIS A 150 -1.80 -1.39 -6.57
C HIS A 150 -0.45 -0.78 -6.17
N ALA A 151 0.61 -1.36 -6.71
CA ALA A 151 1.99 -0.99 -6.36
C ALA A 151 2.42 0.39 -6.87
N LYS A 152 1.75 1.03 -7.84
CA LYS A 152 2.22 2.30 -8.45
C LYS A 152 2.33 3.45 -7.43
N PRO A 153 3.33 4.34 -7.54
CA PRO A 153 3.52 5.52 -6.67
C PRO A 153 2.51 6.65 -6.98
N ILE A 154 1.23 6.42 -6.71
CA ILE A 154 0.15 7.40 -6.87
C ILE A 154 -0.90 7.24 -5.77
N THR A 155 -1.58 8.34 -5.42
CA THR A 155 -2.56 8.47 -4.33
C THR A 155 -3.92 8.99 -4.79
N PHE A 156 -4.17 9.00 -6.09
CA PHE A 156 -5.42 9.43 -6.72
C PHE A 156 -5.59 8.72 -8.08
N THR A 157 -6.76 8.88 -8.68
CA THR A 157 -7.02 8.44 -10.05
C THR A 157 -7.01 9.66 -10.97
N PRO A 158 -6.05 9.78 -11.90
CA PRO A 158 -6.00 10.89 -12.83
C PRO A 158 -7.23 10.95 -13.72
N ALA A 159 -7.86 12.12 -13.83
CA ALA A 159 -8.95 12.35 -14.76
C ALA A 159 -8.45 12.49 -16.22
N ASP A 160 -7.23 13.01 -16.42
CA ASP A 160 -6.62 13.15 -17.73
C ASP A 160 -6.04 11.80 -18.22
N PRO A 161 -6.54 11.23 -19.33
CA PRO A 161 -5.99 9.99 -19.89
C PRO A 161 -4.53 10.10 -20.32
N LYS A 162 -4.01 11.32 -20.55
CA LYS A 162 -2.62 11.57 -20.92
C LYS A 162 -1.69 11.65 -19.70
N PHE A 163 -2.23 11.67 -18.48
CA PHE A 163 -1.44 11.73 -17.28
C PHE A 163 -0.54 10.49 -17.16
N LYS A 164 0.77 10.71 -17.09
CA LYS A 164 1.75 9.64 -16.94
C LYS A 164 1.93 9.33 -15.46
N ILE A 165 1.34 8.23 -15.02
CA ILE A 165 1.57 7.72 -13.67
C ILE A 165 3.05 7.37 -13.51
N PRO A 166 3.75 7.88 -12.48
CA PRO A 166 5.14 7.54 -12.27
C PRO A 166 5.33 6.03 -12.04
N GLU A 167 6.52 5.53 -12.37
CA GLU A 167 6.90 4.14 -12.14
C GLU A 167 8.10 4.12 -11.21
N TRP A 168 8.25 3.04 -10.45
CA TRP A 168 9.36 2.90 -9.50
C TRP A 168 10.75 3.00 -10.16
N LYS A 169 10.87 2.60 -11.43
CA LYS A 169 12.11 2.71 -12.19
C LYS A 169 12.56 4.17 -12.40
N HIS A 170 11.62 5.10 -12.56
CA HIS A 170 11.93 6.51 -12.78
C HIS A 170 12.54 7.18 -11.54
N ILE A 171 12.36 6.56 -10.37
CA ILE A 171 12.93 7.00 -9.09
C ILE A 171 13.90 5.98 -8.49
N ASN A 172 14.43 5.06 -9.31
CA ASN A 172 15.44 4.06 -8.93
C ASN A 172 15.03 3.11 -7.77
N LEU A 173 13.74 2.85 -7.63
CA LEU A 173 13.17 1.94 -6.63
C LEU A 173 12.56 0.67 -7.25
N GLU A 174 12.82 0.39 -8.52
CA GLU A 174 12.40 -0.86 -9.15
C GLU A 174 13.11 -2.06 -8.50
N PHE A 175 12.36 -3.12 -8.19
CA PHE A 175 12.95 -4.33 -7.63
C PHE A 175 13.72 -5.09 -8.70
N ASP A 176 14.78 -5.77 -8.28
CA ASP A 176 15.44 -6.74 -9.15
C ASP A 176 14.42 -7.83 -9.48
N LYS A 177 14.28 -8.16 -10.77
CA LYS A 177 13.42 -9.26 -11.20
C LYS A 177 13.94 -10.53 -10.55
N THR A 178 13.11 -11.19 -9.74
CA THR A 178 13.41 -12.55 -9.30
C THR A 178 13.51 -13.42 -10.56
N GLU A 179 14.59 -14.19 -10.70
CA GLU A 179 14.57 -15.28 -11.66
C GLU A 179 13.36 -16.14 -11.31
N LYS A 180 12.35 -16.18 -12.19
CA LYS A 180 11.27 -17.17 -12.02
C LYS A 180 11.97 -18.52 -11.87
N PRO A 181 11.68 -19.33 -10.84
CA PRO A 181 12.22 -20.67 -10.78
C PRO A 181 11.88 -21.31 -12.13
N LYS A 182 12.90 -21.76 -12.88
CA LYS A 182 12.72 -22.46 -14.14
C LYS A 182 11.78 -23.62 -13.85
N HIS A 183 10.50 -23.46 -14.15
CA HIS A 183 9.54 -24.54 -14.07
C HIS A 183 10.03 -25.52 -15.13
N ASN A 184 10.63 -26.64 -14.71
CA ASN A 184 10.96 -27.74 -15.59
C ASN A 184 9.66 -28.19 -16.26
N LYS A 185 9.36 -27.62 -17.42
CA LYS A 185 8.26 -28.03 -18.30
C LYS A 185 8.63 -29.36 -18.93
N THR A 186 8.50 -30.43 -18.15
CA THR A 186 8.18 -31.78 -18.63
C THR A 186 7.74 -32.60 -17.42
N LYS A 187 6.48 -32.43 -16.98
CA LYS A 187 5.80 -33.55 -16.32
C LYS A 187 5.56 -34.58 -17.42
N LYS A 188 6.42 -35.60 -17.52
CA LYS A 188 6.10 -36.78 -18.32
C LYS A 188 4.77 -37.35 -17.80
N PRO A 189 3.79 -37.68 -18.66
CA PRO A 189 2.59 -38.33 -18.20
C PRO A 189 2.98 -39.64 -17.51
N PHE A 190 2.51 -39.81 -16.27
CA PHE A 190 2.69 -41.03 -15.51
C PHE A 190 1.89 -42.14 -16.21
N ASN A 191 2.59 -43.12 -16.78
CA ASN A 191 1.99 -44.24 -17.50
C ASN A 191 2.29 -45.52 -16.71
N PRO A 192 1.47 -45.88 -15.71
CA PRO A 192 1.72 -47.07 -14.90
C PRO A 192 1.47 -48.33 -15.73
N THR A 193 2.47 -49.21 -15.80
CA THR A 193 2.30 -50.56 -16.35
C THR A 193 1.61 -51.43 -15.30
N ILE A 194 0.39 -51.89 -15.59
CA ILE A 194 -0.32 -52.86 -14.74
C ILE A 194 0.42 -54.19 -14.84
N ILE A 195 0.94 -54.68 -13.72
CA ILE A 195 1.54 -56.02 -13.63
C ILE A 195 0.40 -56.96 -13.24
N ASP A 196 0.08 -57.90 -14.13
CA ASP A 196 -1.00 -58.84 -13.91
C ASP A 196 -0.62 -59.79 -12.76
N GLY A 197 -1.39 -59.74 -11.68
CA GLY A 197 -1.16 -60.51 -10.46
C GLY A 197 -1.47 -61.98 -10.69
N GLY A 198 -0.50 -62.72 -11.23
CA GLY A 198 -0.60 -64.15 -11.44
C GLY A 198 -0.95 -64.89 -10.14
N LYS A 199 -2.21 -65.30 -10.00
CA LYS A 199 -2.62 -66.33 -9.06
C LYS A 199 -2.07 -67.66 -9.57
N LYS A 200 -1.12 -68.24 -8.83
CA LYS A 200 -0.92 -69.69 -8.79
C LYS A 200 -1.61 -70.22 -7.55
#